data_AF-A0A7W3JD67-F1
#
_entry.id   AF-A0A7W3JD67-F1
#
_cell.length_a   1.000
_cell.length_b   1.000
_cell.length_c   1.000
_cell.angle_alpha   90.00
_cell.angle_beta   90.00
_cell.angle_gamma   90.00
#
_symmetry.space_group_name_H-M   'P 1'
#
loop_
_entity.id
_entity.type
_entity.pdbx_description
1 polymer ?
#
loop_
_entity_poly.entity_id
_entity_poly.type
_entity_poly.pdbx_seq_one_letter_code
_entity_poly.pdbx_strand_id
1 'polypeptide(L)' 'MDETRSARVTRADVRAALMWALERDRAALLAHRAAVHSSKSDLTRRRADKTLVETWRARRTDGGKDGSPRE' A
#
# COMPACT_ATOMS: atom_id res chain seq x y z
N MET A 1 20.07 -4.44 -11.53
CA MET A 1 19.54 -3.08 -11.28
C MET A 1 18.05 -3.13 -11.56
N ASP A 2 17.28 -3.45 -10.52
CA ASP A 2 15.82 -3.70 -10.55
C ASP A 2 15.05 -2.39 -10.32
N GLU A 3 15.29 -1.38 -11.15
CA GLU A 3 14.83 0.01 -10.89
C GLU A 3 13.73 0.51 -11.84
N THR A 4 13.01 -0.42 -12.48
CA THR A 4 11.86 -0.10 -13.36
C THR A 4 10.57 -0.84 -13.02
N ARG A 5 10.39 -1.27 -11.76
CA ARG A 5 9.05 -1.63 -11.21
C ARG A 5 8.25 -0.44 -10.69
N SER A 6 8.77 0.78 -10.86
CA SER A 6 8.07 2.03 -10.56
C SER A 6 7.17 2.43 -11.72
N ALA A 7 5.85 2.25 -11.58
CA ALA A 7 4.84 3.26 -11.95
C ALA A 7 3.40 2.75 -11.84
N ARG A 8 3.14 1.47 -12.12
CA ARG A 8 1.76 0.95 -12.18
C ARG A 8 1.42 0.12 -10.96
N VAL A 9 0.59 0.72 -10.09
CA VAL A 9 -0.16 -0.01 -9.07
C VAL A 9 -1.09 -0.99 -9.78
N THR A 10 -0.89 -2.28 -9.55
CA THR A 10 -1.76 -3.32 -10.13
C THR A 10 -2.89 -3.66 -9.17
N ARG A 11 -3.98 -4.27 -9.68
CA ARG A 11 -5.06 -4.77 -8.84
C ARG A 11 -4.58 -5.83 -7.83
N ALA A 12 -3.55 -6.59 -8.19
CA ALA A 12 -2.91 -7.55 -7.30
C ALA A 12 -2.19 -6.84 -6.13
N ASP A 13 -1.45 -5.76 -6.41
CA ASP A 13 -0.82 -4.93 -5.37
C ASP A 13 -1.87 -4.35 -4.41
N VAL A 14 -2.96 -3.79 -4.93
CA VAL A 14 -4.04 -3.23 -4.11
C VAL A 14 -4.65 -4.30 -3.21
N ARG A 15 -4.91 -5.49 -3.75
CA ARG A 15 -5.45 -6.61 -2.95
C ARG A 15 -4.48 -7.03 -1.85
N ALA A 16 -3.18 -7.13 -2.14
CA ALA A 16 -2.17 -7.47 -1.15
C ALA A 16 -2.06 -6.39 -0.06
N ALA A 17 -2.10 -5.11 -0.45
CA ALA A 17 -2.06 -3.98 0.48
C ALA A 17 -3.32 -3.93 1.37
N LEU A 18 -4.51 -4.25 0.83
CA LEU A 18 -5.75 -4.36 1.61
C LEU A 18 -5.68 -5.47 2.66
N MET A 19 -5.18 -6.66 2.27
CA MET A 19 -4.99 -7.78 3.21
C MET A 19 -4.01 -7.41 4.32
N TRP A 20 -2.87 -6.80 3.97
CA TRP A 20 -1.92 -6.32 4.96
C TRP A 20 -2.51 -5.25 5.90
N ALA A 21 -3.30 -4.31 5.36
CA ALA A 21 -3.91 -3.24 6.14
C ALA A 21 -4.98 -3.77 7.12
N LEU A 22 -5.71 -4.82 6.75
CA LEU A 22 -6.65 -5.49 7.66
C LEU A 22 -5.95 -6.02 8.92
N GLU A 23 -4.72 -6.50 8.78
CA GLU A 23 -3.97 -7.12 9.88
C GLU A 23 -3.09 -6.13 10.66
N ARG A 24 -2.52 -5.13 9.97
CA ARG A 24 -1.42 -4.32 10.52
C ARG A 24 -1.64 -2.81 10.50
N ASP A 25 -2.59 -2.29 9.73
CA ASP A 25 -2.83 -0.84 9.62
C ASP A 25 -4.29 -0.51 9.31
N ARG A 26 -5.11 -0.56 10.36
CA ARG A 26 -6.53 -0.22 10.30
C ARG A 26 -6.78 1.23 9.89
N ALA A 27 -5.85 2.14 10.19
CA ALA A 27 -5.99 3.56 9.82
C ALA A 27 -5.88 3.74 8.30
N ALA A 28 -4.89 3.09 7.67
CA ALA A 28 -4.76 3.08 6.21
C ALA A 28 -5.99 2.48 5.52
N LEU A 29 -6.57 1.42 6.10
CA LEU A 29 -7.80 0.80 5.58
C LEU A 29 -9.01 1.74 5.66
N LEU A 30 -9.21 2.42 6.80
CA LEU A 30 -10.34 3.35 6.97
C LEU A 30 -10.22 4.56 6.06
N ALA A 31 -9.03 5.12 5.88
CA ALA A 31 -8.77 6.22 4.96
C ALA A 31 -9.06 5.82 3.50
N HIS A 32 -8.64 4.61 3.08
CA HIS A 32 -8.95 4.08 1.75
C HIS A 32 -10.47 3.91 1.55
N ARG A 33 -11.16 3.28 2.51
CA ARG A 33 -12.62 3.10 2.43
C ARG A 33 -13.35 4.43 2.38
N ALA A 34 -12.96 5.42 3.19
CA ALA A 34 -13.57 6.75 3.17
C ALA A 34 -13.44 7.40 1.79
N ALA A 35 -12.24 7.36 1.19
CA ALA A 35 -12.00 7.93 -0.14
C ALA A 35 -12.77 7.22 -1.26
N VAL A 36 -12.88 5.89 -1.21
CA VAL A 36 -13.57 5.09 -2.22
C VAL A 36 -15.09 5.15 -2.08
N HIS A 37 -15.63 5.13 -0.85
CA HIS A 37 -17.07 5.20 -0.62
C HIS A 37 -17.63 6.61 -0.82
N SER A 38 -16.86 7.66 -0.51
CA SER A 38 -17.34 9.04 -0.64
C SER A 38 -17.28 9.57 -2.08
N SER A 39 -16.50 8.95 -2.98
CA SER A 39 -16.26 9.49 -4.31
C SER A 39 -16.79 8.59 -5.42
N LYS A 40 -17.64 9.13 -6.30
CA LYS A 40 -18.02 8.48 -7.56
C LYS A 40 -16.93 8.59 -8.64
N SER A 41 -15.82 9.28 -8.37
CA SER A 41 -14.76 9.54 -9.34
C SER A 41 -13.70 8.42 -9.38
N ASP A 42 -13.46 7.88 -10.58
CA ASP A 42 -12.44 6.86 -10.82
C ASP A 42 -11.03 7.37 -10.48
N LEU A 43 -10.76 8.66 -10.70
CA LEU A 43 -9.47 9.27 -10.37
C LEU A 43 -9.20 9.28 -8.86
N THR A 44 -10.22 9.57 -8.04
CA THR A 44 -10.10 9.54 -6.58
C THR A 44 -9.80 8.13 -6.08
N ARG A 45 -10.48 7.13 -6.65
CA ARG A 45 -10.24 5.71 -6.33
C ARG A 45 -8.81 5.30 -6.68
N ARG A 46 -8.33 5.62 -7.88
CA ARG A 46 -6.93 5.30 -8.28
C ARG A 46 -5.89 5.97 -7.39
N ARG A 47 -6.15 7.20 -6.93
CA ARG A 47 -5.26 7.89 -5.98
C ARG A 47 -5.26 7.19 -4.63
N ALA A 48 -6.43 6.82 -4.10
CA ALA A 48 -6.55 6.07 -2.85
C ALA A 48 -5.84 4.72 -2.93
N ASP A 49 -6.02 3.98 -4.03
CA ASP A 49 -5.35 2.71 -4.30
C ASP A 49 -3.82 2.87 -4.31
N LYS A 50 -3.34 3.93 -4.97
CA LYS A 50 -1.91 4.25 -5.01
C LYS A 50 -1.35 4.56 -3.63
N THR A 51 -2.00 5.43 -2.86
CA THR A 51 -1.56 5.78 -1.50
C THR A 51 -1.54 4.57 -0.57
N LEU A 52 -2.53 3.67 -0.68
CA LEU A 52 -2.58 2.44 0.10
C LEU A 52 -1.37 1.53 -0.21
N VAL A 53 -1.08 1.34 -1.51
CA VAL A 53 0.05 0.50 -1.96
C VAL A 53 1.40 1.13 -1.60
N GLU A 54 1.55 2.45 -1.69
CA GLU A 54 2.77 3.15 -1.29
C GLU A 54 3.00 3.02 0.22
N THR A 55 1.97 3.19 1.04
CA THR A 55 2.05 3.01 2.50
C THR A 55 2.45 1.59 2.86
N TRP A 56 1.84 0.59 2.19
CA TRP A 56 2.18 -0.81 2.36
C TRP A 56 3.66 -1.10 2.00
N ARG A 57 4.14 -0.55 0.88
CA ARG A 57 5.54 -0.72 0.44
C ARG A 57 6.53 -0.07 1.41
N ALA A 58 6.27 1.18 1.82
CA ALA A 58 7.11 1.91 2.76
C ALA A 58 7.26 1.17 4.10
N ARG A 59 6.16 0.65 4.65
CA ARG A 59 6.20 -0.09 5.93
C ARG A 59 6.79 -1.49 5.80
N ARG A 60 6.76 -2.10 4.60
CA ARG A 60 7.49 -3.35 4.35
C ARG A 60 8.99 -3.14 4.23
N THR A 61 9.44 -2.02 3.69
CA THR A 61 10.88 -1.69 3.62
C THR A 61 11.44 -1.36 5.00
N ASP A 62 10.67 -0.72 5.87
CA ASP A 62 11.07 -0.49 7.28
C ASP A 62 11.21 -1.79 8.08
N GLY A 63 10.34 -2.78 7.84
CA GLY A 63 10.44 -4.10 8.47
C GLY A 63 11.55 -5.01 7.91
N GLY A 64 12.28 -4.56 6.87
CA GLY A 64 13.44 -5.26 6.30
C GLY A 64 14.77 -4.84 6.92
N LYS A 65 14.75 -3.92 7.90
CA LYS A 65 15.93 -3.53 8.68
C LYS A 65 16.15 -4.43 9.91
N ASP A 66 15.63 -5.65 9.91
CA ASP A 66 16.13 -6.78 10.70
C ASP A 66 17.24 -7.49 9.91
N GLY A 67 18.27 -6.73 9.57
CA GLY A 67 19.46 -7.19 8.89
C GLY A 67 20.68 -6.87 9.72
N SER A 68 21.01 -7.73 10.68
CA SER A 68 22.37 -7.97 11.13
C SER A 68 22.43 -9.35 11.82
N PRO A 69 23.08 -10.36 11.22
CA PRO A 69 23.56 -11.50 11.99
C PRO A 69 24.62 -10.95 12.92
N ARG A 70 24.35 -11.04 14.22
CA ARG A 70 25.30 -10.71 15.27
C ARG A 70 26.41 -11.76 15.21
N GLU A 71 27.58 -11.37 14.71
CA GLU A 71 28.84 -12.09 14.95
C GLU A 71 29.16 -12.15 16.45
#